data_AF-A0A7C6PER5-F1
#
_entry.id   AF-A0A7C6PER5-F1
#
_cell.length_a   1.000
_cell.length_b   1.000
_cell.length_c   1.000
_cell.angle_alpha   90.00
_cell.angle_beta   90.00
_cell.angle_gamma   90.00
#
_symmetry.space_group_name_H-M   'P 1'
#
loop_
_entity.id
_entity.type
_entity.pdbx_description
1 polymer ?
#
loop_
_entity_poly.entity_id
_entity_poly.type
_entity_poly.pdbx_seq_one_letter_code
_entity_poly.pdbx_strand_id
1 'polypeptide(L)'
;MNTRELFSNISKDIMFEFDKTKKIGHLRCQFGYNRQIANQFIPFESMDKKVKEYQIDLKRVNEVCNIIQFEWIQNYLNIEKLCVSSKDASNMKETNYFLRDGNVNYWIRLNPFGVQQYNCYIHLYHL
;
A
#
# COMPACT_ATOMS: atom_id res chain seq x y z
N MET A 1 15.25 -5.18 -6.65
CA MET A 1 14.09 -6.05 -6.92
C MET A 1 13.30 -5.48 -8.10
N ASN A 2 13.04 -6.30 -9.13
CA ASN A 2 12.21 -5.91 -10.28
C ASN A 2 10.71 -6.05 -9.96
N THR A 3 9.82 -5.50 -10.80
CA THR A 3 8.35 -5.50 -10.57
C THR A 3 7.79 -6.90 -10.29
N ARG A 4 8.22 -7.92 -11.06
CA ARG A 4 7.68 -9.29 -10.93
C ARG A 4 8.04 -9.92 -9.59
N GLU A 5 9.29 -9.75 -9.18
CA GLU A 5 9.80 -10.22 -7.88
C GLU A 5 9.11 -9.48 -6.72
N LEU A 6 8.79 -8.19 -6.89
CA LEU A 6 8.04 -7.44 -5.90
C LEU A 6 6.63 -8.00 -5.72
N PHE A 7 5.93 -8.32 -6.81
CA PHE A 7 4.58 -8.89 -6.75
C PHE A 7 4.55 -10.26 -6.08
N SER A 8 5.54 -11.13 -6.32
CA SER A 8 5.62 -12.43 -5.65
C SER A 8 5.84 -12.33 -4.14
N ASN A 9 6.35 -11.19 -3.66
CA ASN A 9 6.62 -10.95 -2.24
C ASN A 9 5.46 -10.25 -1.51
N ILE A 10 4.40 -9.87 -2.23
CA ILE A 10 3.19 -9.33 -1.60
C ILE A 10 2.38 -10.50 -1.03
N SER A 11 2.23 -10.54 0.30
CA SER A 11 1.55 -11.61 1.02
C SER A 11 0.29 -11.12 1.75
N LYS A 12 -0.66 -12.03 2.01
CA LYS A 12 -1.77 -11.79 2.94
C LYS A 12 -1.39 -12.09 4.40
N ASP A 13 -0.30 -12.82 4.62
CA ASP A 13 0.18 -13.14 5.96
C ASP A 13 0.86 -11.92 6.57
N ILE A 14 0.55 -11.64 7.84
CA ILE A 14 1.20 -10.57 8.57
C ILE A 14 2.70 -10.87 8.65
N MET A 15 3.50 -10.03 8.02
CA MET A 15 4.95 -10.23 7.97
C MET A 15 5.68 -9.49 9.08
N PHE A 16 5.08 -8.53 9.76
CA PHE A 16 5.77 -7.68 10.75
C PHE A 16 4.79 -7.15 11.81
N GLU A 17 5.31 -6.78 12.97
CA GLU A 17 4.52 -6.18 14.04
C GLU A 17 4.21 -4.71 13.74
N PHE A 18 2.98 -4.29 14.05
CA PHE A 18 2.55 -2.90 13.87
C PHE A 18 2.94 -2.05 15.08
N ASP A 19 4.03 -1.32 14.97
CA ASP A 19 4.47 -0.38 15.99
C ASP A 19 4.35 1.07 15.47
N LYS A 20 3.57 1.90 16.18
CA LYS A 20 3.44 3.33 15.86
C LYS A 20 4.76 4.07 15.96
N THR A 21 5.67 3.66 16.84
CA THR A 21 7.00 4.25 16.95
C THR A 21 7.80 4.01 15.66
N LYS A 22 7.52 2.92 14.94
CA LYS A 22 8.16 2.58 13.67
C LYS A 22 7.52 3.21 12.43
N LYS A 23 6.36 3.85 12.58
CA LYS A 23 5.61 4.42 11.46
C LYS A 23 6.35 5.61 10.84
N ILE A 24 6.57 5.56 9.54
CA ILE A 24 7.23 6.61 8.74
C ILE A 24 6.17 7.55 8.16
N GLY A 25 5.06 6.99 7.68
CA GLY A 25 4.02 7.74 6.98
C GLY A 25 3.03 6.80 6.32
N HIS A 26 2.16 7.36 5.48
CA HIS A 26 1.34 6.54 4.60
C HIS A 26 0.96 7.29 3.33
N LEU A 27 0.85 6.54 2.24
CA LEU A 27 0.23 7.00 1.02
C LEU A 27 -1.27 6.69 1.07
N ARG A 28 -2.12 7.68 0.83
CA ARG A 28 -3.54 7.47 0.56
C ARG A 28 -3.76 7.55 -0.94
N CYS A 29 -4.24 6.47 -1.55
CA CYS A 29 -4.65 6.43 -2.94
C CYS A 29 -6.19 6.49 -3.01
N GLN A 30 -6.69 7.35 -3.89
CA GLN A 30 -8.09 7.52 -4.24
C GLN A 30 -8.25 7.38 -5.74
N PHE A 31 -9.42 6.96 -6.20
CA PHE A 31 -9.70 6.85 -7.62
C PHE A 31 -10.84 7.79 -7.96
N GLY A 32 -10.59 8.65 -8.94
CA GLY A 32 -11.60 9.56 -9.46
C GLY A 32 -12.67 8.79 -10.24
N TYR A 33 -13.81 9.44 -10.49
CA TYR A 33 -14.91 8.90 -11.31
C TYR A 33 -14.46 8.45 -12.72
N ASN A 34 -13.39 9.04 -13.24
CA ASN A 34 -12.75 8.68 -14.50
C ASN A 34 -11.72 7.53 -14.38
N ARG A 35 -11.67 6.84 -13.24
CA ARG A 35 -10.71 5.76 -12.90
C ARG A 35 -9.25 6.21 -12.83
N GLN A 36 -8.97 7.52 -12.82
CA GLN A 36 -7.61 8.02 -12.60
C GLN A 36 -7.24 7.92 -11.13
N ILE A 37 -6.00 7.51 -10.85
CA ILE A 37 -5.51 7.41 -9.48
C ILE A 37 -4.96 8.75 -9.03
N ALA A 38 -5.52 9.28 -7.95
CA ALA A 38 -4.91 10.33 -7.16
C ALA A 38 -4.22 9.72 -5.95
N ASN A 39 -3.08 10.26 -5.55
CA ASN A 39 -2.44 9.88 -4.30
C ASN A 39 -2.03 11.12 -3.50
N GLN A 40 -1.95 10.92 -2.19
CA GLN A 40 -1.41 11.91 -1.26
C GLN A 40 -0.55 11.19 -0.25
N PHE A 41 0.72 11.59 -0.16
CA PHE A 41 1.59 11.11 0.90
C PHE A 41 1.38 11.95 2.16
N ILE A 42 1.16 11.27 3.28
CA ILE A 42 0.94 11.86 4.59
C ILE A 42 2.09 11.40 5.49
N PRO A 43 3.10 12.25 5.74
CA PRO A 43 4.21 11.90 6.61
C PRO A 43 3.72 11.68 8.04
N PHE A 44 4.35 10.76 8.76
CA PHE A 44 4.15 10.63 10.20
C PHE A 44 5.08 11.61 10.93
N GLU A 45 4.75 11.92 12.18
CA GLU A 45 5.61 12.76 13.01
C GLU A 45 7.03 12.20 13.07
N SER A 46 8.01 13.09 12.99
CA SER A 46 9.44 12.76 12.98
C SER A 46 9.91 11.91 11.78
N MET A 47 9.17 11.88 10.66
CA MET A 47 9.60 11.18 9.44
C MET A 47 11.05 11.52 9.05
N ASP A 48 11.41 12.81 8.97
CA ASP A 48 12.74 13.23 8.55
C ASP A 48 13.85 12.70 9.46
N LYS A 49 13.59 12.63 10.77
CA LYS A 49 14.51 12.05 11.74
C LYS A 49 14.68 10.55 11.48
N LYS A 50 13.57 9.82 11.33
CA LYS A 50 13.58 8.36 11.08
C LYS A 50 14.24 8.02 9.76
N VAL A 51 13.96 8.79 8.71
CA VAL A 51 14.57 8.60 7.38
C VAL A 51 16.08 8.70 7.47
N LYS A 52 16.60 9.69 8.22
CA LYS A 52 18.05 9.83 8.45
C LYS A 52 18.60 8.71 9.34
N GLU A 53 17.96 8.44 10.47
CA GLU A 53 18.39 7.46 11.48
C GLU A 53 18.48 6.04 10.91
N TYR A 54 17.45 5.62 10.16
CA TYR A 54 17.34 4.28 9.59
C TYR A 54 17.82 4.22 8.12
N GLN A 55 18.40 5.30 7.62
CA GLN A 55 18.95 5.41 6.26
C GLN A 55 17.94 4.96 5.20
N ILE A 56 16.69 5.42 5.31
CA ILE A 56 15.60 5.02 4.41
C ILE A 56 15.81 5.67 3.05
N ASP A 57 15.90 4.85 2.01
CA ASP A 57 15.94 5.32 0.63
C ASP A 57 14.54 5.76 0.17
N LEU A 58 14.26 7.06 0.26
CA LEU A 58 12.98 7.64 -0.17
C LEU A 58 12.72 7.48 -1.68
N LYS A 59 13.77 7.41 -2.50
CA LYS A 59 13.61 7.17 -3.94
C LYS A 59 13.08 5.76 -4.15
N ARG A 60 13.68 4.77 -3.49
CA ARG A 60 13.20 3.39 -3.53
C ARG A 60 11.79 3.25 -2.97
N VAL A 61 11.48 3.92 -1.86
CA VAL A 61 10.12 3.95 -1.29
C VAL A 61 9.10 4.45 -2.32
N ASN A 62 9.43 5.54 -3.01
CA ASN A 62 8.55 6.11 -4.04
C ASN A 62 8.38 5.14 -5.23
N GLU A 63 9.44 4.48 -5.69
CA GLU A 63 9.37 3.45 -6.74
C GLU A 63 8.45 2.28 -6.34
N VAL A 64 8.59 1.76 -5.12
CA VAL A 64 7.74 0.67 -4.61
C VAL A 64 6.28 1.11 -4.52
N CYS A 65 6.01 2.30 -3.97
CA CYS A 65 4.67 2.86 -3.92
C CYS A 65 4.05 3.04 -5.31
N ASN A 66 4.82 3.50 -6.29
CA ASN A 66 4.36 3.64 -7.67
C ASN A 66 4.05 2.29 -8.32
N ILE A 67 4.90 1.28 -8.11
CA ILE A 67 4.65 -0.08 -8.59
C ILE A 67 3.35 -0.62 -7.96
N ILE A 68 3.17 -0.47 -6.65
CA ILE A 68 1.93 -0.88 -5.97
C ILE A 68 0.73 -0.14 -6.56
N GLN A 69 0.79 1.17 -6.72
CA GLN A 69 -0.35 1.98 -7.16
C GLN A 69 -0.69 1.79 -8.64
N PHE A 70 0.28 1.91 -9.53
CA PHE A 70 0.05 2.02 -10.96
C PHE A 70 0.19 0.69 -11.71
N GLU A 71 0.85 -0.30 -11.14
CA GLU A 71 1.05 -1.60 -11.78
C GLU A 71 0.29 -2.72 -11.07
N TRP A 72 0.41 -2.84 -9.74
CA TRP A 72 -0.27 -3.90 -9.00
C TRP A 72 -1.75 -3.59 -8.78
N ILE A 73 -2.07 -2.42 -8.25
CA ILE A 73 -3.45 -2.00 -8.01
C ILE A 73 -4.07 -1.54 -9.32
N GLN A 74 -3.42 -0.62 -10.03
CA GLN A 74 -3.72 -0.14 -11.38
C GLN A 74 -5.10 0.51 -11.61
N ASN A 75 -6.20 -0.16 -11.25
CA ASN A 75 -7.57 0.26 -11.47
C ASN A 75 -8.53 -0.44 -10.50
N TYR A 76 -9.77 0.04 -10.47
CA TYR A 76 -10.81 -0.50 -9.61
C TYR A 76 -11.10 -2.00 -9.86
N LEU A 77 -11.11 -2.47 -11.11
CA LEU A 77 -11.40 -3.87 -11.43
C LEU A 77 -10.36 -4.82 -10.83
N ASN A 78 -9.10 -4.38 -10.73
CA ASN A 78 -8.09 -5.20 -10.10
C ASN A 78 -8.22 -5.22 -8.57
N ILE A 79 -8.63 -4.10 -7.96
CA ILE A 79 -8.96 -4.08 -6.53
C ILE A 79 -10.14 -4.98 -6.21
N GLU A 80 -11.17 -5.03 -7.05
CA GLU A 80 -12.24 -6.01 -6.90
C GLU A 80 -11.65 -7.42 -6.81
N LYS A 81 -10.79 -7.82 -7.75
CA LYS A 81 -10.13 -9.13 -7.69
C LYS A 81 -9.30 -9.33 -6.42
N LEU A 82 -8.62 -8.30 -5.94
CA LEU A 82 -7.79 -8.36 -4.73
C LEU A 82 -8.62 -8.41 -3.44
N CYS A 83 -9.81 -7.79 -3.40
CA CYS A 83 -10.67 -7.70 -2.22
C CYS A 83 -11.77 -8.76 -2.17
N VAL A 84 -12.06 -9.41 -3.29
CA VAL A 84 -13.13 -10.39 -3.42
C VAL A 84 -12.64 -11.77 -2.99
N SER A 85 -13.36 -12.40 -2.06
CA SER A 85 -13.16 -13.81 -1.69
C SER A 85 -14.00 -14.79 -2.53
N SER A 86 -14.98 -14.31 -3.29
CA SER A 86 -15.81 -15.11 -4.22
C SER A 86 -16.61 -14.21 -5.15
N LYS A 87 -16.98 -14.69 -6.35
CA LYS A 87 -17.53 -14.01 -7.56
C LYS A 87 -18.62 -12.90 -7.43
N ASP A 88 -18.95 -12.42 -6.25
CA ASP A 88 -19.96 -11.38 -5.99
C ASP A 88 -19.30 -10.08 -5.47
N ALA A 89 -19.39 -9.01 -6.26
CA ALA A 89 -18.86 -7.68 -5.94
C ALA A 89 -19.56 -7.02 -4.74
N SER A 90 -20.74 -7.51 -4.34
CA SER A 90 -21.46 -7.04 -3.14
C SER A 90 -20.79 -7.45 -1.82
N ASN A 91 -19.82 -8.39 -1.86
CA ASN A 91 -19.13 -8.94 -0.69
C ASN A 91 -17.67 -8.46 -0.56
N MET A 92 -17.31 -7.32 -1.17
CA MET A 92 -15.99 -6.75 -0.99
C MET A 92 -15.72 -6.45 0.50
N LYS A 93 -14.66 -7.03 1.06
CA LYS A 93 -14.21 -6.78 2.43
C LYS A 93 -12.88 -6.05 2.43
N GLU A 94 -12.60 -5.34 3.51
CA GLU A 94 -11.26 -4.85 3.78
C GLU A 94 -10.26 -5.99 3.63
N THR A 95 -9.25 -5.78 2.79
CA THR A 95 -8.21 -6.77 2.55
C THR A 95 -6.84 -6.13 2.75
N ASN A 96 -6.00 -6.84 3.50
CA ASN A 96 -4.69 -6.39 3.91
C ASN A 96 -3.63 -7.23 3.22
N TYR A 97 -2.58 -6.56 2.75
CA TYR A 97 -1.42 -7.16 2.14
C TYR A 97 -0.14 -6.57 2.74
N PHE A 98 0.92 -7.35 2.73
CA PHE A 98 2.18 -7.04 3.39
C PHE A 98 3.34 -7.28 2.43
N LEU A 99 4.31 -6.38 2.48
CA LEU A 99 5.53 -6.46 1.69
C LEU A 99 6.70 -5.92 2.52
N ARG A 100 7.88 -6.50 2.32
CA ARG A 100 9.15 -5.99 2.83
C ARG A 100 10.06 -5.65 1.66
N ASP A 101 10.67 -4.47 1.66
CA ASP A 101 11.69 -4.06 0.70
C ASP A 101 12.76 -3.23 1.43
N GLY A 102 13.99 -3.78 1.49
CA GLY A 102 15.08 -3.17 2.25
C GLY A 102 14.70 -2.95 3.72
N ASN A 103 14.88 -1.71 4.20
CA ASN A 103 14.59 -1.31 5.58
C ASN A 103 13.14 -0.86 5.81
N VAL A 104 12.24 -1.11 4.86
CA VAL A 104 10.85 -0.63 4.93
C VAL A 104 9.87 -1.80 4.80
N ASN A 105 8.92 -1.81 5.73
CA ASN A 105 7.74 -2.63 5.76
C ASN A 105 6.55 -1.84 5.21
N TYR A 106 5.80 -2.46 4.30
CA TYR A 106 4.63 -1.89 3.63
C TYR A 106 3.40 -2.67 4.07
N TRP A 107 2.44 -1.98 4.67
CA TRP A 107 1.11 -2.52 4.91
C TRP A 107 0.13 -1.86 3.95
N ILE A 108 -0.36 -2.64 2.99
CA ILE A 108 -1.28 -2.20 1.96
C ILE A 108 -2.70 -2.59 2.39
N ARG A 109 -3.51 -1.60 2.73
CA ARG A 109 -4.89 -1.77 3.18
C ARG A 109 -5.84 -1.29 2.09
N LEU A 110 -6.58 -2.24 1.52
CA LEU A 110 -7.62 -1.99 0.53
C LEU A 110 -8.97 -1.98 1.26
N ASN A 111 -9.60 -0.82 1.34
CA ASN A 111 -10.86 -0.64 2.07
C ASN A 111 -11.99 -0.18 1.11
N PRO A 112 -12.81 -1.11 0.62
CA PRO A 112 -14.01 -0.80 -0.17
C PRO A 112 -15.11 -0.24 0.75
N PHE A 113 -15.77 0.85 0.35
CA PHE A 113 -16.82 1.48 1.17
C PHE A 113 -18.07 1.90 0.39
N GLY A 114 -18.18 1.51 -0.88
CA GLY A 114 -19.35 1.74 -1.72
C GLY A 114 -19.16 1.16 -3.12
N VAL A 115 -20.20 1.27 -3.96
CA VAL A 115 -20.13 0.83 -5.36
C VAL A 115 -19.08 1.67 -6.09
N GLN A 116 -18.03 1.03 -6.59
CA GLN A 116 -16.92 1.71 -7.28
C GLN A 116 -16.17 2.73 -6.42
N GLN A 117 -16.23 2.61 -5.09
CA GLN A 117 -15.58 3.52 -4.16
C GLN A 117 -14.71 2.77 -3.16
N TYR A 118 -13.46 3.23 -3.01
CA TYR A 118 -12.51 2.61 -2.10
C TYR A 118 -11.43 3.60 -1.66
N ASN A 119 -10.89 3.33 -0.50
CA ASN A 119 -9.65 3.93 -0.04
C ASN A 119 -8.57 2.86 -0.10
N CYS A 120 -7.43 3.19 -0.69
CA CYS A 120 -6.23 2.37 -0.57
C CYS A 120 -5.23 3.14 0.30
N TYR A 121 -4.68 2.47 1.30
CA TYR A 121 -3.61 3.02 2.13
C TYR A 121 -2.37 2.15 2.00
N ILE A 122 -1.22 2.76 1.74
CA ILE A 122 0.08 2.10 1.83
C ILE A 122 0.78 2.70 3.05
N HIS A 123 0.73 1.99 4.17
CA HIS A 123 1.39 2.39 5.39
C HIS A 123 2.86 1.95 5.37
N LEU A 124 3.75 2.88 5.74
CA LEU A 124 5.18 2.66 5.74
C LEU A 124 5.69 2.58 7.18
N TYR A 125 6.43 1.53 7.48
CA TYR A 125 7.11 1.31 8.75
C TYR A 125 8.57 0.98 8.49
N HIS A 126 9.49 1.42 9.33
CA HIS A 126 10.85 0.88 9.27
C HIS A 126 10.88 -0.52 9.91
N LEU A 127 11.94 -1.30 9.61
CA LEU A 127 12.21 -2.58 10.27
C LEU A 127 12.40 -2.42 11.78
#